data_AF-W4S8S2-F1
#
_entry.id   AF-W4S8S2-F1
#
_cell.length_a   1.000
_cell.length_b   1.000
_cell.length_c   1.000
_cell.angle_alpha   90.00
_cell.angle_beta   90.00
_cell.angle_gamma   90.00
#
_symmetry.space_group_name_H-M   'P 1'
#
loop_
_entity.id
_entity.type
_entity.pdbx_description
1 polymer ?
#
loop_
_entity_poly.entity_id
_entity_poly.type
_entity_poly.pdbx_seq_one_letter_code
_entity_poly.pdbx_strand_id
1 'polypeptide(L)'
;MARSGLYKSDVQRARDSLRATGKNPSVDAVRVALGNTGSKTTIHRYLRELEEEEGQGVGAKMAVSDALQDLVARLAERLHGEADTVVAQAQARFQAQLQERTQTLEQARQEADSLTTQLQRCETVLQAECEASATARSEVASRTTELAQLEERIAGLTARLAEHQSHARSLEQKHDHAREALEHYRTSVKDQREQEQRRHEHQVQELQVALRQANEALTAKNHDLITAQPRQWPVAGTQYPAGAGTGAGMPAGRRPAARARRTAPGGYGVPSPAGALDRRYASAGKRAH
;
A
#
# COMPACT_ATOMS: atom_id res chain seq x y z
N MET A 1 22.73 -128.75 -75.02
CA MET A 1 22.38 -127.76 -73.97
C MET A 1 23.39 -126.64 -73.99
N ALA A 2 22.92 -125.41 -73.80
CA ALA A 2 23.53 -124.16 -74.26
C ALA A 2 24.95 -123.88 -73.72
N ARG A 3 25.81 -123.31 -74.58
CA ARG A 3 26.98 -122.54 -74.13
C ARG A 3 26.46 -121.21 -73.58
N SER A 4 26.11 -121.17 -72.30
CA SER A 4 25.84 -119.89 -71.63
C SER A 4 27.17 -119.16 -71.45
N GLY A 5 27.36 -118.08 -72.21
CA GLY A 5 28.43 -117.13 -71.93
C GLY A 5 28.22 -116.55 -70.53
N LEU A 6 29.30 -116.43 -69.77
CA LEU A 6 29.28 -115.80 -68.45
C LEU A 6 29.08 -114.28 -68.64
N TYR A 7 28.01 -113.70 -68.10
CA TYR A 7 27.75 -112.27 -68.20
C TYR A 7 28.29 -111.52 -66.97
N LYS A 8 28.70 -110.26 -67.18
CA LYS A 8 29.19 -109.37 -66.12
C LYS A 8 28.19 -109.21 -64.96
N SER A 9 26.89 -109.24 -65.25
CA SER A 9 25.80 -109.18 -64.26
C SER A 9 25.76 -110.39 -63.31
N ASP A 10 26.14 -111.57 -63.79
CA ASP A 10 26.15 -112.79 -62.97
C ASP A 10 27.30 -112.76 -61.98
N VAL A 11 28.49 -112.32 -62.45
CA VAL A 11 29.67 -112.08 -61.61
C VAL A 11 29.40 -111.02 -60.55
N GLN A 12 28.67 -109.95 -60.90
CA GLN A 12 28.25 -108.90 -59.98
C GLN A 12 27.32 -109.45 -58.89
N ARG A 13 26.28 -110.20 -59.25
CA ARG A 13 25.32 -110.79 -58.29
C ARG A 13 26.01 -111.77 -57.33
N ALA A 14 26.92 -112.60 -57.84
CA ALA A 14 27.68 -113.54 -57.02
C ALA A 14 28.64 -112.83 -56.06
N ARG A 15 29.32 -111.76 -56.52
CA ARG A 15 30.17 -110.90 -55.69
C ARG A 15 29.37 -110.20 -54.59
N ASP A 16 28.22 -109.62 -54.93
CA ASP A 16 27.38 -108.87 -53.99
C ASP A 16 26.77 -109.81 -52.93
N SER A 17 26.42 -111.05 -53.32
CA SER A 17 25.97 -112.09 -52.38
C SER A 17 27.08 -112.52 -51.41
N LEU A 18 28.32 -112.65 -51.89
CA LEU A 18 29.48 -112.97 -51.05
C LEU A 18 29.83 -111.83 -50.08
N ARG A 19 29.76 -110.58 -50.56
CA ARG A 19 29.91 -109.38 -49.72
C ARG A 19 28.83 -109.27 -48.64
N ALA A 20 27.56 -109.53 -48.98
CA ALA A 20 26.46 -109.54 -48.02
C ALA A 20 26.60 -110.64 -46.95
N THR A 21 27.30 -111.74 -47.29
CA THR A 21 27.63 -112.84 -46.37
C THR A 21 28.94 -112.60 -45.59
N GLY A 22 29.59 -111.44 -45.76
CA GLY A 22 30.82 -111.06 -45.06
C GLY A 22 32.09 -111.79 -45.53
N LYS A 23 32.06 -112.48 -46.69
CA LYS A 23 33.23 -113.19 -47.25
C LYS A 23 33.91 -112.33 -48.32
N ASN A 24 35.25 -112.27 -48.32
CA ASN A 24 35.99 -111.51 -49.32
C ASN A 24 35.79 -112.13 -50.73
N PRO A 25 35.39 -111.33 -51.74
CA PRO A 25 35.12 -111.83 -53.08
C PRO A 25 36.44 -112.12 -53.83
N SER A 26 37.06 -113.26 -53.55
CA SER A 26 38.17 -113.77 -54.35
C SER A 26 37.65 -114.45 -55.63
N VAL A 27 38.48 -114.53 -56.67
CA VAL A 27 38.10 -115.13 -57.96
C VAL A 27 37.56 -116.56 -57.80
N ASP A 28 38.18 -117.33 -56.90
CA ASP A 28 37.76 -118.72 -56.63
C ASP A 28 36.45 -118.77 -55.82
N ALA A 29 36.22 -117.82 -54.89
CA ALA A 29 34.97 -117.73 -54.14
C ALA A 29 33.79 -117.35 -55.05
N VAL A 30 33.99 -116.40 -55.96
CA VAL A 30 32.97 -115.97 -56.94
C VAL A 30 32.68 -117.08 -57.94
N ARG A 31 33.70 -117.83 -58.37
CA ARG A 31 33.53 -119.01 -59.23
C ARG A 31 32.73 -120.14 -58.55
N VAL A 32 32.94 -120.38 -57.25
CA VAL A 32 32.16 -121.34 -56.47
C VAL A 32 30.71 -120.89 -56.35
N ALA A 33 30.46 -119.60 -56.08
CA ALA A 33 29.12 -119.03 -56.01
C ALA A 33 28.38 -119.06 -57.38
N LEU A 34 29.11 -119.06 -58.49
CA LEU A 34 28.59 -119.21 -59.86
C LEU A 34 28.48 -120.68 -60.32
N GLY A 35 28.67 -121.65 -59.42
CA GLY A 35 28.53 -123.08 -59.73
C GLY A 35 29.67 -123.64 -60.59
N ASN A 36 30.91 -123.18 -60.38
CA ASN A 36 32.12 -123.57 -61.12
C ASN A 36 32.10 -123.20 -62.63
N THR A 37 31.27 -122.24 -63.01
CA THR A 37 31.17 -121.75 -64.39
C THR A 37 32.04 -120.50 -64.61
N GLY A 38 32.64 -120.39 -65.80
CA GLY A 38 33.53 -119.28 -66.17
C GLY A 38 35.02 -119.57 -65.94
N SER A 39 35.87 -119.06 -66.82
CA SER A 39 37.33 -119.14 -66.66
C SER A 39 37.79 -118.14 -65.59
N LYS A 40 38.82 -118.53 -64.83
CA LYS A 40 39.42 -117.70 -63.77
C LYS A 40 39.85 -116.32 -64.29
N THR A 41 40.30 -116.24 -65.55
CA THR A 41 40.71 -115.01 -66.23
C THR A 41 39.53 -114.09 -66.57
N THR A 42 38.40 -114.64 -67.02
CA THR A 42 37.19 -113.84 -67.33
C THR A 42 36.51 -113.33 -66.06
N ILE A 43 36.48 -114.12 -64.99
CA ILE A 43 35.94 -113.71 -63.68
C ILE A 43 36.85 -112.63 -63.07
N HIS A 44 38.18 -112.79 -63.10
CA HIS A 44 39.11 -111.77 -62.61
C HIS A 44 38.99 -110.46 -63.39
N ARG A 45 38.82 -110.53 -64.72
CA ARG A 45 38.61 -109.34 -65.55
C ARG A 45 37.34 -108.60 -65.15
N TYR A 46 36.21 -109.31 -65.04
CA TYR A 46 34.94 -108.67 -64.65
C TYR A 46 34.91 -108.19 -63.19
N LEU A 47 35.57 -108.88 -62.26
CA LEU A 47 35.71 -108.39 -60.87
C LEU A 47 36.53 -107.10 -60.81
N ARG A 48 37.64 -107.03 -61.55
CA ARG A 48 38.46 -105.82 -61.63
C ARG A 48 37.71 -104.65 -62.27
N GLU A 49 36.97 -104.89 -63.36
CA GLU A 49 36.12 -103.86 -63.98
C GLU A 49 35.03 -103.35 -63.02
N LEU A 50 34.41 -104.22 -62.23
CA LEU A 50 33.39 -103.84 -61.25
C LEU A 50 33.97 -103.13 -60.01
N GLU A 51 35.20 -103.44 -59.61
CA GLU A 51 35.93 -102.73 -58.55
C GLU A 51 36.37 -101.33 -59.02
N GLU A 52 36.81 -101.19 -60.27
CA GLU A 52 37.15 -99.90 -60.89
C GLU A 52 35.91 -99.00 -61.03
N GLU A 53 34.76 -99.55 -61.44
CA GLU A 53 33.47 -98.83 -61.52
C GLU A 53 32.93 -98.40 -60.14
N GLU A 54 33.06 -99.23 -59.10
CA GLU A 54 32.67 -98.87 -57.72
C GLU A 54 33.60 -97.83 -57.09
N GLY A 55 34.92 -97.96 -57.29
CA GLY A 55 35.89 -96.98 -56.80
C GLY A 55 35.69 -95.60 -57.44
N GLN A 56 35.37 -95.56 -58.74
CA GLN A 56 34.99 -94.33 -59.44
C GLN A 56 33.64 -93.79 -58.98
N GLY A 57 32.64 -94.65 -58.73
CA GLY A 57 31.32 -94.24 -58.25
C GLY A 57 31.32 -93.69 -56.82
N VAL A 58 32.15 -94.23 -55.91
CA VAL A 58 32.31 -93.72 -54.54
C VAL A 58 33.10 -92.42 -54.54
N GLY A 59 34.17 -92.31 -55.35
CA GLY A 59 34.93 -91.08 -55.54
C GLY A 59 34.07 -89.94 -56.11
N ALA A 60 33.21 -90.23 -57.10
CA ALA A 60 32.28 -89.25 -57.65
C ALA A 60 31.21 -88.81 -56.65
N LYS A 61 30.67 -89.73 -55.82
CA LYS A 61 29.70 -89.38 -54.77
C LYS A 61 30.33 -88.55 -53.64
N MET A 62 31.57 -88.85 -53.23
CA MET A 62 32.31 -88.03 -52.27
C MET A 62 32.62 -86.65 -52.84
N ALA A 63 33.06 -86.55 -54.10
CA ALA A 63 33.30 -85.26 -54.76
C ALA A 63 32.03 -84.41 -54.89
N VAL A 64 30.87 -85.03 -55.14
CA VAL A 64 29.57 -84.35 -55.14
C VAL A 64 29.15 -83.90 -53.74
N SER A 65 29.41 -84.71 -52.71
CA SER A 65 29.15 -84.34 -51.31
C SER A 65 30.03 -83.18 -50.84
N ASP A 66 31.32 -83.20 -51.18
CA ASP A 66 32.26 -82.13 -50.88
C ASP A 66 31.87 -80.84 -51.62
N ALA A 67 31.52 -80.92 -52.91
CA ALA A 67 31.05 -79.76 -53.68
C ALA A 67 29.77 -79.14 -53.11
N LEU A 68 28.84 -79.95 -52.59
CA LEU A 68 27.63 -79.47 -51.91
C LEU A 68 27.94 -78.84 -50.55
N GLN A 69 28.82 -79.45 -49.75
CA GLN A 69 29.26 -78.86 -48.47
C GLN A 69 29.95 -77.50 -48.69
N ASP A 70 30.78 -77.39 -49.71
CA ASP A 70 31.51 -76.18 -50.07
C ASP A 70 30.56 -75.07 -50.57
N LEU A 71 29.51 -75.43 -51.31
CA LEU A 71 28.44 -74.49 -51.69
C LEU A 71 27.62 -74.03 -50.48
N VAL A 72 27.26 -74.95 -49.58
CA VAL A 72 26.52 -74.63 -48.36
C VAL A 72 27.36 -73.75 -47.42
N ALA A 73 28.66 -73.99 -47.31
CA ALA A 73 29.58 -73.15 -46.53
C ALA A 73 29.65 -71.72 -47.09
N ARG A 74 29.81 -71.56 -48.41
CA ARG A 74 29.77 -70.23 -49.07
C ARG A 74 28.43 -69.52 -48.89
N LEU A 75 27.31 -70.26 -48.97
CA LEU A 75 25.98 -69.70 -48.73
C LEU A 75 25.81 -69.27 -47.27
N ALA A 76 26.28 -70.07 -46.31
CA ALA A 76 26.23 -69.74 -44.90
C ALA A 76 27.08 -68.50 -44.58
N GLU A 77 28.29 -68.40 -45.13
CA GLU A 77 29.16 -67.23 -44.96
C GLU A 77 28.57 -65.98 -45.60
N ARG A 78 27.96 -66.11 -46.79
CA ARG A 78 27.24 -65.01 -47.43
C ARG A 78 26.03 -64.55 -46.61
N LEU A 79 25.25 -65.48 -46.09
CA LEU A 79 24.09 -65.21 -45.25
C LEU A 79 24.50 -64.59 -43.90
N HIS A 80 25.61 -65.01 -43.33
CA HIS A 80 26.17 -64.40 -42.11
C HIS A 80 26.61 -62.97 -42.38
N GLY A 81 27.35 -62.73 -43.46
CA GLY A 81 27.76 -61.38 -43.86
C GLY A 81 26.56 -60.46 -44.13
N GLU A 82 25.51 -60.95 -44.80
CA GLU A 82 24.27 -60.19 -45.01
C GLU A 82 23.55 -59.91 -43.69
N ALA A 83 23.45 -60.90 -42.78
CA ALA A 83 22.88 -60.70 -41.46
C ALA A 83 23.67 -59.65 -40.64
N ASP A 84 25.00 -59.72 -40.65
CA ASP A 84 25.87 -58.77 -39.97
C ASP A 84 25.71 -57.35 -40.53
N THR A 85 25.57 -57.20 -41.84
CA THR A 85 25.30 -55.88 -42.44
C THR A 85 23.94 -55.32 -42.03
N VAL A 86 22.91 -56.16 -41.95
CA VAL A 86 21.57 -55.74 -41.48
C VAL A 86 21.62 -55.35 -40.01
N VAL A 87 22.31 -56.12 -39.17
CA VAL A 87 22.50 -55.81 -37.75
C VAL A 87 23.28 -54.51 -37.58
N ALA A 88 24.37 -54.31 -38.30
CA ALA A 88 25.15 -53.07 -38.25
C ALA A 88 24.33 -51.85 -38.70
N GLN A 89 23.53 -51.98 -39.76
CA GLN A 89 22.62 -50.92 -40.21
C GLN A 89 21.53 -50.62 -39.17
N ALA A 90 20.96 -51.64 -38.54
CA ALA A 90 19.96 -51.47 -37.49
C ALA A 90 20.57 -50.79 -36.25
N GLN A 91 21.78 -51.19 -35.85
CA GLN A 91 22.52 -50.56 -34.75
C GLN A 91 22.85 -49.10 -35.06
N ALA A 92 23.32 -48.79 -36.27
CA ALA A 92 23.61 -47.42 -36.69
C ALA A 92 22.35 -46.54 -36.67
N ARG A 93 21.22 -47.04 -37.19
CA ARG A 93 19.93 -46.32 -37.12
C ARG A 93 19.48 -46.09 -35.69
N PHE A 94 19.60 -47.10 -34.83
CA PHE A 94 19.24 -46.98 -33.42
C PHE A 94 20.13 -45.99 -32.67
N GLN A 95 21.45 -46.00 -32.92
CA GLN A 95 22.37 -45.03 -32.34
C GLN A 95 22.05 -43.60 -32.80
N ALA A 96 21.76 -43.40 -34.10
CA ALA A 96 21.35 -42.09 -34.61
C ALA A 96 20.04 -41.61 -33.96
N GLN A 97 19.05 -42.49 -33.82
CA GLN A 97 17.79 -42.16 -33.13
C GLN A 97 18.02 -41.84 -31.65
N LEU A 98 18.89 -42.58 -30.95
CA LEU A 98 19.23 -42.27 -29.56
C LEU A 98 19.89 -40.89 -29.46
N GLN A 99 20.84 -40.57 -30.34
CA GLN A 99 21.50 -39.26 -30.36
C GLN A 99 20.52 -38.12 -30.59
N GLU A 100 19.62 -38.25 -31.57
CA GLU A 100 18.57 -37.27 -31.84
C GLU A 100 17.63 -37.09 -30.64
N ARG A 101 17.22 -38.20 -29.99
CA ARG A 101 16.38 -38.16 -28.79
C ARG A 101 17.10 -37.54 -27.60
N THR A 102 18.38 -37.80 -27.42
CA THR A 102 19.17 -37.16 -26.35
C THR A 102 19.33 -35.67 -26.60
N GLN A 103 19.58 -35.24 -27.84
CA GLN A 103 19.72 -33.83 -28.18
C GLN A 103 18.39 -33.07 -27.98
N THR A 104 17.27 -33.64 -28.42
CA THR A 104 15.95 -33.03 -28.21
C THR A 104 15.57 -32.96 -26.72
N LEU A 105 15.93 -33.97 -25.92
CA LEU A 105 15.75 -33.92 -24.47
C LEU A 105 16.62 -32.86 -23.80
N GLU A 106 17.87 -32.70 -24.23
CA GLU A 106 18.77 -31.66 -23.71
C GLU A 106 18.27 -30.26 -24.06
N GLN A 107 17.80 -30.05 -25.29
CA GLN A 107 17.18 -28.78 -25.71
C GLN A 107 15.94 -28.45 -24.88
N ALA A 108 15.02 -29.42 -24.72
CA ALA A 108 13.82 -29.22 -23.92
C ALA A 108 14.13 -28.93 -22.44
N ARG A 109 15.20 -29.54 -21.89
CA ARG A 109 15.69 -29.25 -20.53
C ARG A 109 16.23 -27.82 -20.43
N GLN A 110 17.06 -27.39 -21.38
CA GLN A 110 17.58 -26.02 -21.42
C GLN A 110 16.47 -24.97 -21.53
N GLU A 111 15.46 -25.24 -22.35
CA GLU A 111 14.28 -24.38 -22.46
C GLU A 111 13.51 -24.33 -21.15
N ALA A 112 13.26 -25.47 -20.49
CA ALA A 112 12.58 -25.52 -19.19
C ALA A 112 13.35 -24.76 -18.10
N ASP A 113 14.69 -24.88 -18.06
CA ASP A 113 15.54 -24.14 -17.11
C ASP A 113 15.48 -22.63 -17.37
N SER A 114 15.48 -22.23 -18.65
CA SER A 114 15.37 -20.82 -19.05
C SER A 114 14.02 -20.22 -18.66
N LEU A 115 12.93 -20.96 -18.89
CA LEU A 115 11.57 -20.54 -18.52
C LEU A 115 11.40 -20.48 -17.00
N THR A 116 11.96 -21.44 -16.28
CA THR A 116 11.96 -21.43 -14.80
C THR A 116 12.68 -20.21 -14.26
N THR A 117 13.84 -19.87 -14.82
CA THR A 117 14.60 -18.68 -14.44
C THR A 117 13.83 -17.39 -14.76
N GLN A 118 13.14 -17.33 -15.91
CA GLN A 118 12.29 -16.20 -16.28
C GLN A 118 11.10 -16.05 -15.34
N LEU A 119 10.42 -17.16 -15.01
CA LEU A 119 9.30 -17.18 -14.06
C LEU A 119 9.74 -16.68 -12.69
N GLN A 120 10.85 -17.19 -12.16
CA GLN A 120 11.39 -16.73 -10.88
C GLN A 120 11.69 -15.22 -10.90
N ARG A 121 12.29 -14.71 -11.98
CA ARG A 121 12.53 -13.26 -12.13
C ARG A 121 11.22 -12.48 -12.16
N CYS A 122 10.23 -12.92 -12.93
CA CYS A 122 8.93 -12.28 -13.00
C CYS A 122 8.21 -12.29 -11.63
N GLU A 123 8.28 -13.39 -10.89
CA GLU A 123 7.72 -13.51 -9.54
C GLU A 123 8.41 -12.53 -8.58
N THR A 124 9.75 -12.42 -8.62
CA THR A 124 10.46 -11.45 -7.77
C THR A 124 10.09 -10.00 -8.09
N VAL A 125 9.95 -9.65 -9.37
CA VAL A 125 9.53 -8.31 -9.79
C VAL A 125 8.09 -8.06 -9.37
N LEU A 126 7.19 -9.03 -9.56
CA LEU A 126 5.79 -8.91 -9.15
C LEU A 126 5.66 -8.73 -7.64
N GLN A 127 6.46 -9.44 -6.85
CA GLN A 127 6.47 -9.30 -5.41
C GLN A 127 6.95 -7.90 -5.00
N ALA A 128 8.04 -7.41 -5.60
CA ALA A 128 8.55 -6.06 -5.34
C ALA A 128 7.51 -4.98 -5.69
N GLU A 129 6.79 -5.13 -6.80
CA GLU A 129 5.71 -4.22 -7.20
C GLU A 129 4.50 -4.30 -6.24
N CYS A 130 4.16 -5.49 -5.74
CA CYS A 130 3.11 -5.64 -4.72
C CYS A 130 3.49 -4.92 -3.42
N GLU A 131 4.75 -5.07 -2.98
CA GLU A 131 5.27 -4.40 -1.78
C GLU A 131 5.29 -2.88 -1.96
N ALA A 132 5.77 -2.38 -3.11
CA ALA A 132 5.73 -0.95 -3.45
C ALA A 132 4.30 -0.38 -3.55
N SER A 133 3.36 -1.16 -4.09
CA SER A 133 1.95 -0.77 -4.12
C SER A 133 1.35 -0.72 -2.72
N ALA A 134 1.69 -1.66 -1.85
CA ALA A 134 1.22 -1.70 -0.47
C ALA A 134 1.75 -0.50 0.34
N THR A 135 3.03 -0.14 0.20
CA THR A 135 3.60 1.04 0.87
C THR A 135 2.95 2.32 0.37
N ALA A 136 2.80 2.48 -0.95
CA ALA A 136 2.12 3.65 -1.54
C ALA A 136 0.67 3.78 -1.04
N ARG A 137 -0.08 2.68 -0.93
CA ARG A 137 -1.44 2.69 -0.37
C ARG A 137 -1.46 3.11 1.10
N SER A 138 -0.51 2.63 1.90
CA SER A 138 -0.37 3.03 3.30
C SER A 138 -0.06 4.53 3.43
N GLU A 139 0.84 5.05 2.59
CA GLU A 139 1.16 6.47 2.56
C GLU A 139 -0.07 7.31 2.18
N VAL A 140 -0.80 6.93 1.13
CA VAL A 140 -2.03 7.62 0.73
C VAL A 140 -3.08 7.59 1.85
N ALA A 141 -3.25 6.46 2.53
CA ALA A 141 -4.15 6.36 3.68
C ALA A 141 -3.74 7.32 4.81
N SER A 142 -2.44 7.36 5.16
CA SER A 142 -1.93 8.28 6.18
C SER A 142 -2.17 9.74 5.80
N ARG A 143 -1.87 10.14 4.55
CA ARG A 143 -2.12 11.49 4.04
C ARG A 143 -3.59 11.86 4.04
N THR A 144 -4.46 10.91 3.70
CA THR A 144 -5.91 11.12 3.74
C THR A 144 -6.39 11.41 5.17
N THR A 145 -5.87 10.68 6.16
CA THR A 145 -6.19 10.96 7.56
C THR A 145 -5.64 12.30 8.04
N GLU A 146 -4.42 12.68 7.62
CA GLU A 146 -3.83 13.99 7.94
C GLU A 146 -4.67 15.13 7.33
N LEU A 147 -5.10 14.99 6.07
CA LEU A 147 -5.96 15.98 5.42
C LEU A 147 -7.28 16.14 6.15
N ALA A 148 -7.95 15.05 6.52
CA ALA A 148 -9.20 15.11 7.28
C ALA A 148 -9.02 15.82 8.64
N GLN A 149 -7.93 15.55 9.35
CA GLN A 149 -7.61 16.22 10.63
C GLN A 149 -7.33 17.72 10.44
N LEU A 150 -6.64 18.09 9.37
CA LEU A 150 -6.37 19.49 9.04
C LEU A 150 -7.66 20.23 8.66
N GLU A 151 -8.54 19.61 7.88
CA GLU A 151 -9.85 20.16 7.53
C GLU A 151 -10.72 20.39 8.77
N GLU A 152 -10.79 19.41 9.68
CA GLU A 152 -11.51 19.56 10.96
C GLU A 152 -10.91 20.72 11.79
N ARG A 153 -9.58 20.81 11.86
CA ARG A 153 -8.90 21.91 12.57
C ARG A 153 -9.19 23.26 11.94
N ILE A 154 -9.20 23.36 10.62
CA ILE A 154 -9.53 24.60 9.90
C ILE A 154 -11.00 24.98 10.16
N ALA A 155 -11.92 24.02 10.09
CA ALA A 155 -13.33 24.26 10.42
C ALA A 155 -13.49 24.76 11.86
N GLY A 156 -12.83 24.12 12.83
CA GLY A 156 -12.85 24.53 14.24
C GLY A 156 -12.27 25.93 14.48
N LEU A 157 -11.16 26.29 13.83
CA LEU A 157 -10.58 27.64 13.92
C LEU A 157 -11.47 28.69 13.27
N THR A 158 -12.10 28.36 12.14
CA THR A 158 -13.02 29.26 11.43
C THR A 158 -14.26 29.55 12.28
N ALA A 159 -14.81 28.52 12.94
CA ALA A 159 -15.94 28.69 13.86
C ALA A 159 -15.58 29.60 15.05
N ARG A 160 -14.42 29.39 15.68
CA ARG A 160 -13.93 30.26 16.78
C ARG A 160 -13.70 31.69 16.32
N LEU A 161 -13.16 31.89 15.11
CA LEU A 161 -12.97 33.22 14.54
C LEU A 161 -14.31 33.93 14.35
N ALA A 162 -15.31 33.24 13.80
CA ALA A 162 -16.66 33.79 13.62
C ALA A 162 -17.32 34.14 14.96
N GLU A 163 -17.15 33.29 15.98
CA GLU A 163 -17.62 33.56 17.34
C GLU A 163 -16.97 34.83 17.90
N HIS A 164 -15.64 34.94 17.85
CA HIS A 164 -14.92 36.13 18.31
C HIS A 164 -15.31 37.40 17.55
N GLN A 165 -15.55 37.32 16.24
CA GLN A 165 -16.05 38.45 15.45
C GLN A 165 -17.45 38.88 15.90
N SER A 166 -18.34 37.93 16.21
CA SER A 166 -19.67 38.22 16.75
C SER A 166 -19.58 38.89 18.12
N HIS A 167 -18.73 38.36 19.01
CA HIS A 167 -18.47 38.95 20.33
C HIS A 167 -17.92 40.38 20.22
N ALA A 168 -16.96 40.61 19.32
CA ALA A 168 -16.40 41.95 19.06
C ALA A 168 -17.49 42.95 18.62
N ARG A 169 -18.33 42.57 17.66
CA ARG A 169 -19.47 43.40 17.22
C ARG A 169 -20.46 43.68 18.35
N SER A 170 -20.74 42.69 19.20
CA SER A 170 -21.62 42.89 20.36
C SER A 170 -21.03 43.87 21.38
N LEU A 171 -19.71 43.82 21.59
CA LEU A 171 -19.02 44.78 22.45
C LEU A 171 -19.03 46.19 21.86
N GLU A 172 -18.79 46.34 20.56
CA GLU A 172 -18.88 47.61 19.84
C GLU A 172 -20.29 48.21 19.99
N GLN A 173 -21.35 47.43 19.75
CA GLN A 173 -22.73 47.87 19.95
C GLN A 173 -23.00 48.33 21.40
N LYS A 174 -22.50 47.59 22.41
CA LYS A 174 -22.62 48.00 23.82
C LYS A 174 -21.87 49.31 24.08
N HIS A 175 -20.72 49.52 23.46
CA HIS A 175 -19.95 50.75 23.58
C HIS A 175 -20.67 51.94 22.94
N ASP A 176 -21.25 51.76 21.76
CA ASP A 176 -22.01 52.80 21.08
C ASP A 176 -23.26 53.19 21.89
N HIS A 177 -24.03 52.22 22.37
CA HIS A 177 -25.17 52.50 23.26
C HIS A 177 -24.77 53.21 24.56
N ALA A 178 -23.62 52.86 25.14
CA ALA A 178 -23.10 53.55 26.32
C ALA A 178 -22.71 55.01 26.00
N ARG A 179 -22.16 55.27 24.81
CA ARG A 179 -21.85 56.63 24.34
C ARG A 179 -23.11 57.45 24.12
N GLU A 180 -24.09 56.91 23.41
CA GLU A 180 -25.40 57.54 23.18
C GLU A 180 -26.10 57.88 24.51
N ALA A 181 -26.13 56.93 25.45
CA ALA A 181 -26.70 57.15 26.78
C ALA A 181 -25.99 58.30 27.54
N LEU A 182 -24.67 58.39 27.44
CA LEU A 182 -23.90 59.49 28.04
C LEU A 182 -24.17 60.83 27.36
N GLU A 183 -24.34 60.87 26.04
CA GLU A 183 -24.71 62.07 25.30
C GLU A 183 -26.10 62.55 25.66
N HIS A 184 -27.07 61.63 25.76
CA HIS A 184 -28.41 61.94 26.24
C HIS A 184 -28.40 62.46 27.67
N TYR A 185 -27.62 61.84 28.57
CA TYR A 185 -27.47 62.33 29.94
C TYR A 185 -26.87 63.74 29.98
N ARG A 186 -25.79 63.99 29.23
CA ARG A 186 -25.16 65.32 29.13
C ARG A 186 -26.13 66.37 28.61
N THR A 187 -26.88 66.05 27.56
CA THR A 187 -27.87 66.95 26.97
C THR A 187 -29.00 67.22 27.96
N SER A 188 -29.53 66.19 28.61
CA SER A 188 -30.57 66.33 29.63
C SER A 188 -30.13 67.19 30.81
N VAL A 189 -28.90 67.00 31.32
CA VAL A 189 -28.34 67.82 32.39
C VAL A 189 -28.14 69.27 31.94
N LYS A 190 -27.71 69.49 30.70
CA LYS A 190 -27.58 70.84 30.12
C LYS A 190 -28.95 71.51 30.04
N ASP A 191 -29.94 70.85 29.46
CA ASP A 191 -31.30 71.38 29.31
C ASP A 191 -31.95 71.66 30.67
N GLN A 192 -31.75 70.79 31.66
CA GLN A 192 -32.23 71.00 33.03
C GLN A 192 -31.62 72.28 33.62
N ARG A 193 -30.30 72.46 33.53
CA ARG A 193 -29.63 73.66 34.04
C ARG A 193 -30.09 74.92 33.31
N GLU A 194 -30.28 74.85 31.99
CA GLU A 194 -30.82 75.98 31.21
C GLU A 194 -32.24 76.34 31.64
N GLN A 195 -33.10 75.35 31.92
CA GLN A 195 -34.45 75.60 32.43
C GLN A 195 -34.43 76.21 33.84
N GLU A 196 -33.60 75.68 34.74
CA GLU A 196 -33.42 76.23 36.09
C GLU A 196 -32.90 77.68 36.02
N GLN A 197 -31.92 77.96 35.16
CA GLN A 197 -31.40 79.30 34.92
C GLN A 197 -32.50 80.25 34.43
N ARG A 198 -33.29 79.85 33.44
CA ARG A 198 -34.43 80.66 32.93
C ARG A 198 -35.47 80.94 34.02
N ARG A 199 -35.77 79.95 34.88
CA ARG A 199 -36.70 80.13 36.02
C ARG A 199 -36.14 81.12 37.04
N HIS A 200 -34.86 81.03 37.37
CA HIS A 200 -34.20 81.97 38.29
C HIS A 200 -34.15 83.39 37.72
N GLU A 201 -33.81 83.54 36.43
CA GLU A 201 -33.84 84.84 35.75
C GLU A 201 -35.23 85.47 35.79
N HIS A 202 -36.28 84.68 35.56
CA HIS A 202 -37.66 85.14 35.68
C HIS A 202 -38.01 85.62 37.10
N GLN A 203 -37.69 84.82 38.13
CA GLN A 203 -37.90 85.20 39.53
C GLN A 203 -37.14 86.49 39.91
N VAL A 204 -35.90 86.65 39.44
CA VAL A 204 -35.12 87.87 39.67
C VAL A 204 -35.79 89.08 39.02
N GLN A 205 -36.31 88.94 37.79
CA GLN A 205 -37.04 90.01 37.11
C GLN A 205 -38.33 90.38 37.87
N GLU A 206 -39.11 89.39 38.31
CA GLU A 206 -40.32 89.62 39.12
C GLU A 206 -39.99 90.36 40.42
N LEU A 207 -38.95 89.93 41.15
CA LEU A 207 -38.49 90.60 42.36
C LEU A 207 -37.99 92.03 42.09
N GLN A 208 -37.30 92.26 40.97
CA GLN A 208 -36.89 93.61 40.57
C GLN A 208 -38.08 94.51 40.28
N VAL A 209 -39.12 94.00 39.61
CA VAL A 209 -40.36 94.74 39.36
C VAL A 209 -41.07 95.04 40.68
N ALA A 210 -41.21 94.06 41.57
CA ALA A 210 -41.81 94.26 42.89
C ALA A 210 -41.04 95.28 43.73
N LEU A 211 -39.69 95.26 43.68
CA LEU A 211 -38.84 96.25 44.36
C LEU A 211 -39.04 97.66 43.78
N ARG A 212 -39.15 97.80 42.45
CA ARG A 212 -39.47 99.08 41.81
C ARG A 212 -40.83 99.60 42.27
N GLN A 213 -41.85 98.76 42.25
CA GLN A 213 -43.20 99.10 42.73
C GLN A 213 -43.22 99.50 44.21
N ALA A 214 -42.50 98.78 45.07
CA ALA A 214 -42.37 99.12 46.48
C ALA A 214 -41.64 100.45 46.69
N ASN A 215 -40.57 100.71 45.94
CA ASN A 215 -39.86 101.98 45.96
C ASN A 215 -40.75 103.14 45.47
N GLU A 216 -41.52 102.95 44.39
CA GLU A 216 -42.50 103.92 43.90
C GLU A 216 -43.60 104.20 44.94
N ALA A 217 -44.08 103.17 45.64
CA ALA A 217 -45.04 103.34 46.73
C ALA A 217 -44.42 104.10 47.92
N LEU A 218 -43.17 103.82 48.28
CA LEU A 218 -42.43 104.54 49.33
C LEU A 218 -42.19 106.00 48.96
N THR A 219 -41.79 106.29 47.71
CA THR A 219 -41.60 107.68 47.25
C THR A 219 -42.92 108.44 47.22
N ALA A 220 -44.02 107.81 46.79
CA ALA A 220 -45.36 108.39 46.88
C ALA A 220 -45.75 108.71 48.33
N LYS A 221 -45.56 107.77 49.27
CA LYS A 221 -45.81 108.02 50.71
C LYS A 221 -44.92 109.12 51.30
N ASN A 222 -43.65 109.19 50.90
CA ASN A 222 -42.77 110.28 51.32
C ASN A 222 -43.23 111.63 50.77
N HIS A 223 -43.73 111.67 49.53
CA HIS A 223 -44.32 112.89 48.96
C HIS A 223 -45.60 113.31 49.72
N ASP A 224 -46.47 112.36 50.08
CA ASP A 224 -47.64 112.61 50.93
C ASP A 224 -47.22 113.18 52.31
N LEU A 225 -46.17 112.64 52.93
CA LEU A 225 -45.66 113.13 54.22
C LEU A 225 -45.10 114.56 54.12
N ILE A 226 -44.36 114.87 53.06
CA ILE A 226 -43.81 116.22 52.81
C ILE A 226 -44.94 117.23 52.59
N THR A 227 -46.00 116.84 51.87
CA THR A 227 -47.14 117.71 51.60
C THR A 227 -48.08 117.87 52.81
N ALA A 228 -48.11 116.90 53.72
CA ALA A 228 -48.93 116.93 54.94
C ALA A 228 -48.33 117.72 56.12
N GLN A 229 -47.11 118.27 56.02
CA GLN A 229 -46.44 118.98 57.13
C GLN A 229 -46.43 120.51 56.93
N PRO A 230 -47.30 121.30 57.60
CA PRO A 230 -47.26 122.77 57.55
C PRO A 230 -46.27 123.37 58.58
N ARG A 231 -45.58 124.45 58.14
CA ARG A 231 -44.68 125.32 58.92
C ARG A 231 -45.33 125.95 60.16
N GLN A 232 -44.63 125.92 61.30
CA GLN A 232 -44.61 126.99 62.33
C GLN A 232 -43.31 126.92 63.20
N TRP A 233 -42.68 128.09 63.38
CA TRP A 233 -41.38 128.46 64.04
C TRP A 233 -41.55 128.83 65.55
N PRO A 234 -40.56 129.28 66.40
CA PRO A 234 -39.22 129.86 66.15
C PRO A 234 -38.06 129.51 67.16
N VAL A 235 -36.96 130.28 67.05
CA VAL A 235 -35.54 130.07 67.43
C VAL A 235 -35.06 130.89 68.66
N ALA A 236 -34.10 130.36 69.41
CA ALA A 236 -33.09 131.14 70.15
C ALA A 236 -31.67 130.56 69.88
N GLY A 237 -30.71 131.42 69.50
CA GLY A 237 -29.31 131.07 69.17
C GLY A 237 -28.46 130.69 70.39
N THR A 238 -27.26 130.12 70.28
CA THR A 238 -26.16 130.41 69.33
C THR A 238 -25.22 129.20 69.15
N GLN A 239 -24.29 129.35 68.20
CA GLN A 239 -23.63 128.35 67.35
C GLN A 239 -22.57 127.40 67.97
N TYR A 240 -22.59 126.20 67.39
CA TYR A 240 -21.59 125.14 67.08
C TYR A 240 -20.23 125.63 66.49
N PRO A 241 -19.25 124.76 66.07
CA PRO A 241 -19.23 123.26 66.02
C PRO A 241 -17.95 122.60 66.62
N ALA A 242 -17.87 121.35 67.11
CA ALA A 242 -18.25 119.97 66.68
C ALA A 242 -17.30 119.34 65.62
N GLY A 243 -16.78 118.12 65.76
CA GLY A 243 -16.99 117.06 66.75
C GLY A 243 -16.87 115.67 66.10
N ALA A 244 -16.13 114.76 66.73
CA ALA A 244 -15.72 113.43 66.24
C ALA A 244 -16.69 112.28 66.59
N GLY A 245 -16.51 111.13 65.91
CA GLY A 245 -16.35 109.84 66.61
C GLY A 245 -17.52 108.84 66.67
N THR A 246 -17.28 107.66 66.08
CA THR A 246 -17.37 106.29 66.65
C THR A 246 -18.61 105.79 67.43
N GLY A 247 -19.06 104.57 67.07
CA GLY A 247 -18.97 103.44 68.01
C GLY A 247 -20.22 102.58 68.29
N ALA A 248 -20.09 101.29 67.95
CA ALA A 248 -20.46 100.09 68.72
C ALA A 248 -21.93 99.68 69.00
N GLY A 249 -22.19 98.36 68.92
CA GLY A 249 -23.19 97.69 69.78
C GLY A 249 -23.94 96.49 69.18
N MET A 250 -23.56 95.27 69.60
CA MET A 250 -24.28 93.99 69.48
C MET A 250 -25.48 93.91 70.48
N PRO A 251 -26.34 92.85 70.59
CA PRO A 251 -26.00 91.51 71.15
C PRO A 251 -26.92 90.30 70.71
N ALA A 252 -26.95 89.21 71.50
CA ALA A 252 -27.00 87.78 71.14
C ALA A 252 -28.26 86.93 71.54
N GLY A 253 -28.27 85.62 71.15
CA GLY A 253 -28.97 84.46 71.76
C GLY A 253 -29.60 83.48 70.72
N ARG A 254 -29.64 82.14 70.77
CA ARG A 254 -29.30 81.03 71.71
C ARG A 254 -29.13 79.69 70.93
N ARG A 255 -28.51 78.70 71.60
CA ARG A 255 -28.18 77.28 71.25
C ARG A 255 -29.36 76.30 71.54
N PRO A 256 -29.39 75.00 71.13
CA PRO A 256 -28.50 73.95 71.67
C PRO A 256 -28.15 72.74 70.75
N ALA A 257 -27.40 71.81 71.36
CA ALA A 257 -26.55 70.76 70.80
C ALA A 257 -27.23 69.40 70.51
N ALA A 258 -26.57 68.55 69.69
CA ALA A 258 -26.60 67.10 69.83
C ALA A 258 -25.30 66.46 69.28
N ARG A 259 -25.00 65.28 69.80
CA ARG A 259 -23.70 64.60 69.90
C ARG A 259 -23.82 63.26 69.18
N ALA A 260 -22.86 62.85 68.36
CA ALA A 260 -22.58 61.42 68.14
C ALA A 260 -21.17 61.19 67.61
N ARG A 261 -20.50 60.23 68.27
CA ARG A 261 -19.18 59.69 67.97
C ARG A 261 -19.27 58.66 66.83
N ARG A 262 -18.19 58.46 66.08
CA ARG A 262 -17.48 57.15 66.01
C ARG A 262 -16.21 57.22 65.16
N THR A 263 -15.22 56.51 65.67
CA THR A 263 -13.88 56.23 65.16
C THR A 263 -13.87 55.16 64.06
N ALA A 264 -12.78 55.18 63.27
CA ALA A 264 -12.42 54.39 62.07
C ALA A 264 -12.44 52.84 62.22
N PRO A 265 -12.28 52.03 61.14
CA PRO A 265 -10.92 51.73 60.61
C PRO A 265 -10.82 51.33 59.11
N GLY A 266 -9.57 51.17 58.62
CA GLY A 266 -9.17 50.29 57.49
C GLY A 266 -9.44 50.84 56.08
N GLY A 267 -8.52 50.84 55.11
CA GLY A 267 -7.54 49.80 54.80
C GLY A 267 -8.05 48.95 53.63
N TYR A 268 -7.21 48.78 52.61
CA TYR A 268 -7.31 47.91 51.43
C TYR A 268 -7.90 48.52 50.15
N GLY A 269 -6.96 48.86 49.25
CA GLY A 269 -7.22 48.82 47.81
C GLY A 269 -7.62 47.41 47.38
N VAL A 270 -8.48 47.35 46.37
CA VAL A 270 -8.84 46.10 45.70
C VAL A 270 -8.06 46.04 44.38
N PRO A 271 -7.33 44.95 44.14
CA PRO A 271 -6.54 44.73 42.94
C PRO A 271 -7.40 44.15 41.80
N SER A 272 -6.86 44.29 40.60
CA SER A 272 -7.21 43.55 39.38
C SER A 272 -7.36 42.04 39.62
N PRO A 273 -8.33 41.35 39.01
CA PRO A 273 -8.29 39.90 38.91
C PRO A 273 -7.47 39.49 37.68
N ALA A 274 -6.20 39.16 37.91
CA ALA A 274 -5.50 38.16 37.13
C ALA A 274 -5.56 36.82 37.89
N GLY A 275 -6.24 35.85 37.29
CA GLY A 275 -6.11 34.41 37.56
C GLY A 275 -6.36 33.72 36.23
N ALA A 276 -5.37 33.25 35.46
CA ALA A 276 -4.37 32.23 35.78
C ALA A 276 -5.03 30.91 36.25
N LEU A 277 -5.57 30.16 35.29
CA LEU A 277 -5.65 28.71 35.38
C LEU A 277 -4.49 28.10 34.57
N ASP A 278 -3.51 27.66 35.35
CA ASP A 278 -2.92 26.32 35.31
C ASP A 278 -2.29 25.84 33.99
N ARG A 279 -0.99 26.13 33.84
CA ARG A 279 -0.06 25.19 33.24
C ARG A 279 0.51 24.32 34.36
N ARG A 280 0.17 23.04 34.39
CA ARG A 280 1.07 22.00 34.88
C ARG A 280 1.49 21.07 33.76
N TYR A 281 2.77 20.76 33.88
CA TYR A 281 3.66 20.07 32.97
C TYR A 281 3.24 18.63 32.68
N ALA A 282 3.59 18.24 31.45
CA ALA A 282 3.84 16.89 31.01
C ALA A 282 4.77 16.11 31.96
N SER A 283 4.51 14.81 32.13
CA SER A 283 5.39 13.74 31.62
C SER A 283 5.01 12.34 32.13
N ALA A 284 5.26 11.36 31.27
CA ALA A 284 5.61 9.95 31.53
C ALA A 284 4.51 8.85 31.40
N GLY A 285 4.76 7.95 30.43
CA GLY A 285 4.14 6.63 30.25
C GLY A 285 3.79 6.39 28.77
N LYS A 286 4.67 5.95 27.85
CA LYS A 286 5.47 4.70 27.76
C LYS A 286 4.60 3.44 27.63
N ARG A 287 4.84 2.69 26.53
CA ARG A 287 4.37 1.34 26.12
C ARG A 287 3.09 1.34 25.26
N ALA A 288 2.85 0.45 24.31
CA ALA A 288 3.62 -0.55 23.55
C ALA A 288 2.60 -1.19 22.59
N HIS A 289 3.07 -1.57 21.39
CA HIS A 289 2.50 -2.45 20.35
C HIS A 289 2.39 -1.81 18.98
#